data_AF-X1KE73-F1
#
_entry.id   AF-X1KE73-F1
#
_cell.length_a   1.000
_cell.length_b   1.000
_cell.length_c   1.000
_cell.angle_alpha   90.00
_cell.angle_beta   90.00
_cell.angle_gamma   90.00
#
_symmetry.space_group_name_H-M   'P 1'
#
loop_
_entity.id
_entity.type
_entity.pdbx_description
1 polymer ?
#
loop_
_entity_poly.entity_id
_entity_poly.type
_entity_poly.pdbx_seq_one_letter_code
_entity_poly.pdbx_strand_id
1 'polypeptide(L)'
;RFGSYLALALVIGYTGRRYYGDVLKRALTFRQSGDVESYAAWACRILLLAVAAMMVLLSMMGLPWPIAILAVLLVLLVFLGVSRVNCESGMFVNLPRWQPLGILLGLFGATAMGPEAVIVVGLFCMLFTVQPLESLMTFFMNGLRMCTSNQIKPARVAKTAMSTYLIVLVVAIPVVLWAVHNYGLRRGNWQQRWSTVTMPYYYYDAGDKIVTELKNDGTLTESEQLTPFERLKRMDPDRKFLWAAGLGVAGVLV
;
A
#
# COMPACT_ATOMS: atom_id res chain seq x y z
N ARG A 1 0.59 -14.39 -7.44
CA ARG A 1 0.87 -13.83 -6.10
C ARG A 1 -0.20 -12.84 -5.63
N PHE A 2 -0.63 -11.89 -6.47
CA PHE A 2 -1.76 -11.01 -6.11
C PHE A 2 -3.02 -11.80 -5.68
N GLY A 3 -3.43 -12.78 -6.49
CA GLY A 3 -4.60 -13.62 -6.18
C GLY A 3 -4.53 -14.31 -4.83
N SER A 4 -3.35 -14.80 -4.41
CA SER A 4 -3.20 -15.46 -3.12
C SER A 4 -3.27 -14.48 -1.93
N TYR A 5 -2.74 -13.26 -2.08
CA TYR A 5 -2.90 -12.19 -1.09
C TYR A 5 -4.37 -11.76 -0.96
N LEU A 6 -5.07 -11.63 -2.10
CA LEU A 6 -6.49 -11.32 -2.15
C LEU A 6 -7.31 -12.41 -1.45
N ALA A 7 -7.07 -13.69 -1.77
CA ALA A 7 -7.75 -14.82 -1.13
C ALA A 7 -7.49 -14.87 0.38
N LEU A 8 -6.24 -14.68 0.81
CA LEU A 8 -5.89 -14.61 2.23
C LEU A 8 -6.67 -13.49 2.94
N ALA A 9 -6.73 -12.30 2.34
CA ALA A 9 -7.49 -11.19 2.90
C ALA A 9 -9.00 -11.47 2.94
N LEU A 10 -9.56 -12.13 1.93
CA LEU A 10 -10.96 -12.54 1.92
C LEU A 10 -11.26 -13.57 3.02
N VAL A 11 -10.41 -14.57 3.21
CA VAL A 11 -10.55 -15.58 4.27
C VAL A 11 -10.46 -14.91 5.65
N ILE A 12 -9.51 -14.00 5.85
CA ILE A 12 -9.39 -13.25 7.12
C ILE A 12 -10.62 -12.37 7.35
N GLY A 13 -11.08 -11.66 6.32
CA GLY A 13 -12.28 -10.82 6.40
C GLY A 13 -13.52 -11.64 6.71
N TYR A 14 -13.67 -12.81 6.08
CA TYR A 14 -14.79 -13.71 6.28
C TYR A 14 -14.81 -14.31 7.69
N THR A 15 -13.67 -14.82 8.17
CA THR A 15 -13.54 -15.41 9.50
C THR A 15 -13.72 -14.37 10.61
N GLY A 16 -13.20 -13.15 10.41
CA GLY A 16 -13.29 -12.05 11.37
C GLY A 16 -14.56 -11.18 11.24
N ARG A 17 -15.50 -11.50 10.33
CA ARG A 17 -16.60 -10.59 9.94
C ARG A 17 -17.40 -10.01 11.10
N ARG A 18 -17.66 -10.81 12.14
CA ARG A 18 -18.42 -10.38 13.32
C ARG A 18 -17.60 -9.41 14.16
N TYR A 19 -16.35 -9.76 14.45
CA TYR A 19 -15.43 -8.91 15.20
C TYR A 19 -15.14 -7.59 14.48
N TYR A 20 -14.78 -7.63 13.19
CA TYR A 20 -14.54 -6.42 12.40
C TYR A 20 -15.79 -5.57 12.25
N GLY A 21 -16.96 -6.19 12.08
CA GLY A 21 -18.24 -5.48 12.06
C GLY A 21 -18.53 -4.76 13.37
N ASP A 22 -18.27 -5.40 14.51
CA ASP A 22 -18.47 -4.81 15.83
C ASP A 22 -17.44 -3.69 16.13
N VAL A 23 -16.18 -3.84 15.71
CA VAL A 23 -15.16 -2.79 15.77
C VAL A 23 -15.56 -1.58 14.91
N LEU A 24 -16.01 -1.81 13.67
CA LEU A 24 -16.41 -0.75 12.75
C LEU A 24 -17.66 -0.01 13.27
N LYS A 25 -18.66 -0.75 13.77
CA LYS A 25 -19.84 -0.16 14.42
C LYS A 25 -19.42 0.71 15.59
N ARG A 26 -18.56 0.22 16.48
CA ARG A 26 -18.07 1.00 17.63
C ARG A 26 -17.24 2.21 17.21
N ALA A 27 -16.44 2.09 16.14
CA ALA A 27 -15.64 3.18 15.61
C ALA A 27 -16.53 4.31 15.07
N LEU A 28 -17.60 3.98 14.33
CA LEU A 28 -18.48 4.95 13.65
C LEU A 28 -19.65 5.46 14.51
N THR A 29 -20.30 4.59 15.28
CA THR A 29 -21.52 4.93 16.03
C THR A 29 -21.26 5.39 17.46
N PHE A 30 -20.01 5.34 17.93
CA PHE A 30 -19.58 5.66 19.31
C PHE A 30 -20.32 4.88 20.42
N ARG A 31 -21.19 3.94 20.07
CA ARG A 31 -21.92 3.07 21.00
C ARG A 31 -21.05 1.89 21.39
N GLN A 32 -21.10 1.51 22.66
CA GLN A 32 -20.49 0.27 23.12
C GLN A 32 -21.24 -0.92 22.51
N SER A 33 -20.55 -1.69 21.66
CA SER A 33 -21.04 -2.97 21.15
C SER A 33 -20.05 -4.07 21.51
N GLY A 34 -20.49 -5.00 22.37
CA GLY A 34 -19.78 -6.25 22.67
C GLY A 34 -18.44 -6.12 23.42
N ASP A 35 -17.73 -7.25 23.49
CA ASP A 35 -16.43 -7.47 24.15
C ASP A 35 -15.24 -6.85 23.39
N VAL A 36 -15.48 -5.77 22.64
CA VAL A 36 -14.45 -5.10 21.84
C VAL A 36 -13.60 -4.21 22.76
N GLU A 37 -12.29 -4.34 22.67
CA GLU A 37 -11.38 -3.51 23.47
C GLU A 37 -11.38 -2.05 22.97
N SER A 38 -11.38 -1.08 23.89
CA SER A 38 -11.48 0.36 23.54
C SER A 38 -10.36 0.85 22.62
N TYR A 39 -9.16 0.25 22.68
CA TYR A 39 -8.04 0.65 21.82
C TYR A 39 -8.25 0.24 20.36
N ALA A 40 -8.97 -0.87 20.09
CA ALA A 40 -9.24 -1.33 18.73
C ALA A 40 -10.14 -0.36 17.96
N ALA A 41 -11.14 0.21 18.65
CA ALA A 41 -12.01 1.24 18.06
C ALA A 41 -11.25 2.53 17.72
N TRP A 42 -10.34 2.98 18.60
CA TRP A 42 -9.49 4.15 18.32
C TRP A 42 -8.49 3.90 17.19
N ALA A 43 -7.86 2.72 17.15
CA ALA A 43 -6.99 2.32 16.06
C ALA A 43 -7.74 2.31 14.72
N CYS A 44 -8.97 1.79 14.70
CA CYS A 44 -9.83 1.81 13.52
C CYS A 44 -10.15 3.24 13.06
N ARG A 45 -10.46 4.17 13.97
CA ARG A 45 -10.69 5.58 13.62
C ARG A 45 -9.45 6.25 13.01
N ILE A 46 -8.28 6.04 13.62
CA ILE A 46 -7.02 6.57 13.10
C ILE A 46 -6.73 5.99 11.71
N LEU A 47 -6.96 4.69 11.51
CA LEU A 47 -6.82 4.06 10.20
C LEU A 47 -7.77 4.67 9.17
N LEU A 48 -9.06 4.82 9.50
CA LEU A 48 -10.04 5.42 8.58
C LEU A 48 -9.68 6.87 8.23
N LEU A 49 -9.25 7.66 9.21
CA LEU A 49 -8.78 9.03 8.98
C LEU A 49 -7.52 9.06 8.10
N ALA A 50 -6.54 8.19 8.35
CA ALA A 50 -5.32 8.12 7.55
C ALA A 50 -5.61 7.68 6.11
N VAL A 51 -6.52 6.70 5.92
CA VAL A 51 -6.97 6.24 4.61
C VAL A 51 -7.71 7.35 3.88
N ALA A 52 -8.65 8.04 4.54
CA ALA A 52 -9.36 9.19 3.97
C ALA A 52 -8.39 10.31 3.57
N ALA A 53 -7.46 10.69 4.45
CA ALA A 53 -6.46 11.70 4.16
C ALA A 53 -5.58 11.29 2.97
N MET A 54 -5.15 10.03 2.89
CA MET A 54 -4.37 9.53 1.76
C MET A 54 -5.14 9.58 0.45
N MET A 55 -6.41 9.18 0.43
CA MET A 55 -7.26 9.27 -0.76
C MET A 55 -7.44 10.73 -1.21
N VAL A 56 -7.65 11.65 -0.28
CA VAL A 56 -7.76 13.09 -0.58
C VAL A 56 -6.45 13.63 -1.15
N LEU A 57 -5.30 13.31 -0.54
CA LEU A 57 -4.00 13.73 -1.03
C LEU A 57 -3.74 13.24 -2.46
N LEU A 58 -4.03 11.97 -2.74
CA LEU A 58 -3.88 11.41 -4.08
C LEU A 58 -4.82 12.09 -5.09
N SER A 59 -6.06 12.38 -4.71
CA SER A 59 -6.99 13.12 -5.57
C SER A 59 -6.57 14.57 -5.80
N MET A 60 -5.96 15.22 -4.82
CA MET A 60 -5.37 16.56 -4.99
C MET A 60 -4.14 16.55 -5.91
N MET A 61 -3.45 15.41 -6.02
CA MET A 61 -2.34 15.21 -6.96
C MET A 61 -2.79 14.87 -8.39
N GLY A 62 -4.09 15.00 -8.71
CA GLY A 62 -4.63 14.74 -10.04
C GLY A 62 -5.12 13.31 -10.27
N LEU A 63 -5.02 12.42 -9.27
CA LEU A 63 -5.46 11.04 -9.44
C LEU A 63 -6.99 10.93 -9.39
N PRO A 64 -7.65 10.29 -10.38
CA PRO A 64 -9.08 10.03 -10.34
C PRO A 64 -9.46 9.29 -9.05
N TRP A 65 -10.48 9.77 -8.34
CA TRP A 65 -10.87 9.23 -7.04
C TRP A 65 -11.10 7.69 -7.02
N PRO A 66 -11.62 7.00 -8.07
CA PRO A 66 -11.75 5.55 -8.04
C PRO A 66 -10.40 4.85 -8.04
N ILE A 67 -9.44 5.38 -8.81
CA ILE A 67 -8.08 4.84 -8.89
C ILE A 67 -7.33 5.10 -7.58
N ALA A 68 -7.54 6.28 -6.96
CA ALA A 68 -6.99 6.59 -5.64
C ALA A 68 -7.48 5.61 -4.56
N ILE A 69 -8.80 5.34 -4.50
CA ILE A 69 -9.37 4.35 -3.58
C ILE A 69 -8.72 2.98 -3.81
N LEU A 70 -8.69 2.50 -5.06
CA LEU A 70 -8.15 1.18 -5.38
C LEU A 70 -6.65 1.09 -5.07
N ALA A 71 -5.88 2.12 -5.37
CA ALA A 71 -4.45 2.18 -5.05
C ALA A 71 -4.20 2.04 -3.54
N VAL A 72 -4.93 2.81 -2.72
CA VAL A 72 -4.80 2.74 -1.25
C VAL A 72 -5.24 1.36 -0.72
N LEU A 73 -6.34 0.81 -1.22
CA LEU A 73 -6.82 -0.52 -0.82
C LEU A 73 -5.82 -1.62 -1.20
N LEU A 74 -5.19 -1.55 -2.37
CA LEU A 74 -4.17 -2.51 -2.79
C LEU A 74 -2.90 -2.41 -1.93
N VAL A 75 -2.50 -1.20 -1.53
CA VAL A 75 -1.40 -1.01 -0.58
C VAL A 75 -1.75 -1.58 0.79
N LEU A 76 -2.96 -1.35 1.29
CA LEU A 76 -3.43 -1.98 2.54
C LEU A 76 -3.46 -3.50 2.44
N LEU A 77 -3.84 -4.05 1.28
CA LEU A 77 -3.81 -5.49 1.03
C LEU A 77 -2.39 -6.06 1.11
N VAL A 78 -1.41 -5.35 0.55
CA VAL A 78 0.02 -5.71 0.69
C VAL A 78 0.40 -5.74 2.17
N PHE A 79 0.12 -4.65 2.90
CA PHE A 79 0.49 -4.54 4.31
C PHE A 79 -0.20 -5.59 5.19
N LEU A 80 -1.48 -5.88 4.95
CA LEU A 80 -2.22 -6.92 5.65
C LEU A 80 -1.58 -8.30 5.42
N GLY A 81 -1.31 -8.66 4.16
CA GLY A 81 -0.72 -9.95 3.82
C GLY A 81 0.69 -10.11 4.37
N VAL A 82 1.54 -9.08 4.22
CA VAL A 82 2.91 -9.08 4.77
C VAL A 82 2.88 -9.22 6.29
N SER A 83 2.01 -8.47 6.97
CA SER A 83 1.89 -8.52 8.44
C SER A 83 1.48 -9.88 8.94
N ARG A 84 0.55 -10.55 8.24
CA ARG A 84 0.11 -11.90 8.61
C ARG A 84 1.22 -12.91 8.45
N VAL A 85 1.87 -12.94 7.29
CA VAL A 85 2.99 -13.83 7.04
C VAL A 85 4.08 -13.62 8.08
N ASN A 86 4.42 -12.38 8.42
CA ASN A 86 5.44 -12.07 9.42
C ASN A 86 5.02 -12.53 10.83
N CYS A 87 3.78 -12.27 11.25
CA CYS A 87 3.27 -12.71 12.56
C CYS A 87 3.21 -14.24 12.72
N GLU A 88 2.97 -14.97 11.64
CA GLU A 88 2.84 -16.43 11.64
C GLU A 88 4.19 -17.14 11.48
N SER A 89 5.08 -16.61 10.63
CA SER A 89 6.39 -17.23 10.36
C SER A 89 7.54 -16.69 11.21
N GLY A 90 7.36 -15.52 11.85
CA GLY A 90 8.45 -14.79 12.52
C GLY A 90 9.48 -14.19 11.56
N MET A 91 9.23 -14.21 10.24
CA MET A 91 10.14 -13.63 9.27
C MET A 91 10.17 -12.10 9.38
N PHE A 92 11.37 -11.54 9.31
CA PHE A 92 11.58 -10.07 9.27
C PHE A 92 11.52 -9.51 7.85
N VAL A 93 11.89 -10.31 6.85
CA VAL A 93 12.01 -9.87 5.46
C VAL A 93 11.02 -10.67 4.60
N ASN A 94 9.98 -10.00 4.15
CA ASN A 94 9.04 -10.55 3.18
C ASN A 94 8.83 -9.56 2.03
N LEU A 95 9.19 -10.00 0.83
CA LEU A 95 9.02 -9.25 -0.41
C LEU A 95 7.83 -9.85 -1.17
N PRO A 96 6.66 -9.19 -1.21
CA PRO A 96 5.48 -9.70 -1.92
C PRO A 96 5.72 -9.86 -3.43
N ARG A 97 6.71 -9.15 -4.00
CA ARG A 97 7.13 -9.20 -5.41
C ARG A 97 5.98 -9.01 -6.40
N TRP A 98 4.94 -8.28 -6.00
CA TRP A 98 3.91 -7.71 -6.85
C TRP A 98 3.71 -6.24 -6.44
N GLN A 99 3.28 -5.40 -7.38
CA GLN A 99 3.14 -3.95 -7.16
C GLN A 99 1.70 -3.52 -7.49
N PRO A 100 1.07 -2.65 -6.67
CA PRO A 100 -0.28 -2.15 -6.94
C PRO A 100 -0.41 -1.48 -8.32
N LEU A 101 0.61 -0.76 -8.78
CA LEU A 101 0.63 -0.17 -10.13
C LEU A 101 0.38 -1.22 -11.23
N GLY A 102 1.06 -2.37 -11.16
CA GLY A 102 0.89 -3.45 -12.14
C GLY A 102 -0.50 -4.09 -12.10
N ILE A 103 -1.14 -4.12 -10.93
CA ILE A 103 -2.53 -4.59 -10.78
C ILE A 103 -3.50 -3.60 -11.41
N LEU A 104 -3.31 -2.32 -11.15
CA LEU A 104 -4.16 -1.27 -11.71
C LEU A 104 -4.01 -1.19 -13.23
N LEU A 105 -2.79 -1.32 -13.76
CA LEU A 105 -2.55 -1.40 -15.20
C LEU A 105 -3.19 -2.65 -15.81
N GLY A 106 -3.09 -3.80 -15.14
CA GLY A 106 -3.73 -5.04 -15.61
C GLY A 106 -5.27 -5.01 -15.55
N LEU A 107 -5.88 -4.11 -14.77
CA LEU A 107 -7.33 -3.96 -14.62
C LEU A 107 -7.94 -2.87 -15.50
N PHE A 108 -7.26 -1.71 -15.60
CA PHE A 108 -7.74 -0.54 -16.33
C PHE A 108 -7.15 -0.46 -17.74
N GLY A 109 -5.98 -1.05 -17.98
CA GLY A 109 -5.22 -0.83 -19.21
C GLY A 109 -4.51 0.53 -19.24
N ALA A 110 -3.64 0.71 -20.22
CA ALA A 110 -2.87 1.94 -20.42
C ALA A 110 -3.80 3.14 -20.73
N THR A 111 -4.79 2.94 -21.60
CA THR A 111 -5.70 4.00 -22.08
C THR A 111 -6.62 4.52 -20.99
N ALA A 112 -7.18 3.66 -20.13
CA ALA A 112 -8.10 4.13 -19.08
C ALA A 112 -7.35 4.68 -17.86
N MET A 113 -6.13 4.19 -17.57
CA MET A 113 -5.33 4.75 -16.48
C MET A 113 -4.83 6.14 -16.85
N GLY A 114 -4.25 6.31 -18.04
CA GLY A 114 -3.61 7.55 -18.47
C GLY A 114 -2.26 7.81 -17.81
N PRO A 115 -1.37 8.58 -18.47
CA PRO A 115 0.04 8.69 -18.08
C PRO A 115 0.25 9.41 -16.75
N GLU A 116 -0.55 10.43 -16.44
CA GLU A 116 -0.47 11.15 -15.16
C GLU A 116 -0.77 10.22 -13.97
N ALA A 117 -1.85 9.43 -14.08
CA ALA A 117 -2.22 8.48 -13.04
C ALA A 117 -1.16 7.39 -12.84
N VAL A 118 -0.52 6.92 -13.91
CA VAL A 118 0.61 5.97 -13.84
C VAL A 118 1.74 6.54 -13.00
N ILE A 119 2.13 7.79 -13.25
CA ILE A 119 3.25 8.43 -12.57
C ILE A 119 2.91 8.64 -11.09
N VAL A 120 1.72 9.17 -10.79
CA VAL A 120 1.27 9.42 -9.40
C VAL A 120 1.15 8.12 -8.62
N VAL A 121 0.51 7.09 -9.20
CA VAL A 121 0.40 5.77 -8.57
C VAL A 121 1.76 5.10 -8.46
N GLY A 122 2.62 5.25 -9.45
CA GLY A 122 3.98 4.71 -9.45
C GLY A 122 4.82 5.29 -8.32
N LEU A 123 4.78 6.61 -8.14
CA LEU A 123 5.36 7.33 -7.00
C LEU A 123 4.81 6.82 -5.67
N PHE A 124 3.49 6.72 -5.56
CA PHE A 124 2.83 6.23 -4.36
C PHE A 124 3.24 4.78 -4.02
N CYS A 125 3.23 3.88 -5.00
CA CYS A 125 3.70 2.51 -4.84
C CYS A 125 5.20 2.47 -4.50
N MET A 126 6.00 3.38 -5.04
CA MET A 126 7.41 3.44 -4.71
C MET A 126 7.63 3.71 -3.22
N LEU A 127 6.89 4.68 -2.67
CA LEU A 127 7.02 5.06 -1.26
C LEU A 127 6.55 3.95 -0.32
N PHE A 128 5.47 3.23 -0.65
CA PHE A 128 4.85 2.29 0.28
C PHE A 128 5.17 0.80 0.02
N THR A 129 5.39 0.40 -1.23
CA THR A 129 5.43 -1.03 -1.62
C THR A 129 6.71 -1.49 -2.30
N VAL A 130 7.66 -0.62 -2.63
CA VAL A 130 8.94 -1.06 -3.22
C VAL A 130 9.87 -1.70 -2.19
N GLN A 131 9.96 -1.14 -0.98
CA GLN A 131 10.74 -1.71 0.13
C GLN A 131 9.91 -1.85 1.41
N PRO A 132 8.91 -2.75 1.44
CA PRO A 132 8.12 -2.99 2.64
C PRO A 132 8.96 -3.61 3.77
N LEU A 133 10.16 -4.12 3.48
CA LEU A 133 11.10 -4.63 4.47
C LEU A 133 11.66 -3.56 5.41
N GLU A 134 11.80 -2.31 4.95
CA GLU A 134 12.17 -1.17 5.80
C GLU A 134 10.92 -0.52 6.42
N SER A 135 9.73 -1.02 6.06
CA SER A 135 8.49 -0.45 6.59
C SER A 135 8.37 -0.77 8.07
N LEU A 136 8.04 0.27 8.83
CA LEU A 136 7.77 0.23 10.25
C LEU A 136 6.83 -0.92 10.66
N MET A 137 5.90 -1.27 9.77
CA MET A 137 4.87 -2.28 9.99
C MET A 137 5.44 -3.65 10.36
N THR A 138 6.50 -4.13 9.70
CA THR A 138 7.04 -5.48 9.95
C THR A 138 7.63 -5.58 11.36
N PHE A 139 8.39 -4.57 11.77
CA PHE A 139 8.96 -4.48 13.11
C PHE A 139 7.88 -4.33 14.19
N PHE A 140 6.89 -3.47 13.95
CA PHE A 140 5.78 -3.29 14.88
C PHE A 140 4.95 -4.55 15.05
N MET A 141 4.64 -5.26 13.97
CA MET A 141 3.84 -6.49 14.03
C MET A 141 4.57 -7.61 14.75
N ASN A 142 5.87 -7.79 14.51
CA ASN A 142 6.68 -8.77 15.24
C ASN A 142 6.76 -8.41 16.73
N GLY A 143 6.96 -7.14 17.07
CA GLY A 143 6.94 -6.66 18.45
C GLY A 143 5.60 -6.88 19.15
N LEU A 144 4.48 -6.55 18.47
CA LEU A 144 3.14 -6.79 19.01
C LEU A 144 2.85 -8.29 19.19
N ARG A 145 3.30 -9.14 18.26
CA ARG A 145 3.17 -10.59 18.38
C ARG A 145 3.92 -11.11 19.61
N MET A 146 5.14 -10.64 19.86
CA MET A 146 5.90 -10.96 21.09
C MET A 146 5.18 -10.50 22.35
N CYS A 147 4.52 -9.33 22.33
CA CYS A 147 3.73 -8.86 23.46
C CYS A 147 2.56 -9.80 23.74
N THR A 148 1.81 -10.19 22.70
CA THR A 148 0.68 -11.12 22.83
C THR A 148 1.11 -12.48 23.35
N SER A 149 2.22 -13.04 22.84
CA SER A 149 2.76 -14.32 23.33
C SER A 149 3.16 -14.29 24.81
N ASN A 150 3.57 -13.12 25.32
CA ASN A 150 3.93 -12.91 26.72
C ASN A 150 2.77 -12.34 27.58
N GLN A 151 1.52 -12.36 27.07
CA GLN A 151 0.34 -11.84 27.77
C GLN A 151 0.44 -10.34 28.16
N ILE A 152 1.26 -9.57 27.44
CA ILE A 152 1.40 -8.12 27.64
C ILE A 152 0.36 -7.40 26.78
N LYS A 153 -0.46 -6.57 27.42
CA LYS A 153 -1.48 -5.77 26.73
C LYS A 153 -0.84 -4.83 25.69
N PRO A 154 -1.19 -4.93 24.39
CA PRO A 154 -0.62 -4.10 23.32
C PRO A 154 -0.68 -2.60 23.60
N ALA A 155 -1.76 -2.13 24.25
CA ALA A 155 -1.96 -0.72 24.58
C ALA A 155 -0.87 -0.13 25.50
N ARG A 156 -0.21 -0.95 26.35
CA ARG A 156 0.89 -0.48 27.20
C ARG A 156 2.15 -0.24 26.40
N VAL A 157 2.43 -1.10 25.42
CA VAL A 157 3.63 -1.05 24.58
C VAL A 157 3.48 -0.06 23.43
N ALA A 158 2.25 0.22 23.01
CA ALA A 158 1.98 1.20 21.95
C ALA A 158 2.57 2.59 22.25
N LYS A 159 2.49 3.07 23.50
CA LYS A 159 3.03 4.38 23.89
C LYS A 159 4.56 4.44 23.77
N THR A 160 5.25 3.41 24.27
CA THR A 160 6.71 3.35 24.21
C THR A 160 7.18 3.17 22.77
N ALA A 161 6.54 2.28 22.00
CA ALA A 161 6.85 2.08 20.59
C ALA A 161 6.65 3.37 19.76
N MET A 162 5.55 4.10 19.97
CA MET A 162 5.31 5.38 19.30
C MET A 162 6.35 6.44 19.69
N SER A 163 6.71 6.51 20.98
CA SER A 163 7.72 7.47 21.46
C SER A 163 9.08 7.20 20.84
N THR A 164 9.51 5.93 20.82
CA THR A 164 10.75 5.51 20.17
C THR A 164 10.75 5.89 18.70
N TYR A 165 9.64 5.64 17.99
CA TYR A 165 9.54 6.00 16.58
C TYR A 165 9.68 7.51 16.34
N LEU A 166 8.99 8.34 17.13
CA LEU A 166 9.08 9.80 17.02
C LEU A 166 10.50 10.30 17.30
N ILE A 167 11.18 9.77 18.32
CA ILE A 167 12.57 10.13 18.64
C ILE A 167 13.48 9.76 17.46
N VAL A 168 13.32 8.55 16.91
CA VAL A 168 14.10 8.10 15.75
C VAL A 168 13.87 9.02 14.56
N LEU A 169 12.63 9.42 14.25
CA LEU A 169 12.36 10.36 13.16
C LEU A 169 13.00 11.73 13.38
N VAL A 170 12.86 12.28 14.59
CA VAL A 170 13.40 13.61 14.95
C VAL A 170 14.93 13.63 14.87
N VAL A 171 15.60 12.51 15.13
CA VAL A 171 17.07 12.40 15.01
C VAL A 171 17.48 12.04 13.59
N ALA A 172 16.83 11.06 12.96
CA ALA A 172 17.21 10.55 11.65
C ALA A 172 17.04 11.60 10.55
N ILE A 173 15.95 12.37 10.55
CA ILE A 173 15.71 13.36 9.48
C ILE A 173 16.81 14.43 9.46
N PRO A 174 17.14 15.14 10.55
CA PRO A 174 18.22 16.14 10.54
C PRO A 174 19.58 15.54 10.24
N VAL A 175 19.90 14.36 10.78
CA VAL A 175 21.19 13.70 10.55
C VAL A 175 21.34 13.31 9.08
N VAL A 176 20.30 12.73 8.48
CA VAL A 176 20.32 12.35 7.05
C VAL A 176 20.41 13.60 6.17
N LEU A 177 19.62 14.65 6.46
CA LEU A 177 19.68 15.91 5.71
C LEU A 177 21.05 16.58 5.82
N TRP A 178 21.61 16.66 7.02
CA TRP A 178 22.95 17.18 7.25
C TRP A 178 24.01 16.35 6.52
N ALA A 179 23.90 15.02 6.57
CA ALA A 179 24.85 14.13 5.89
C ALA A 179 24.78 14.29 4.37
N VAL A 180 23.57 14.34 3.80
CA VAL A 180 23.37 14.56 2.36
C VAL A 180 23.86 15.94 1.95
N HIS A 181 23.67 16.96 2.78
CA HIS A 181 24.14 18.31 2.49
C HIS A 181 25.67 18.42 2.47
N ASN A 182 26.35 17.85 3.47
CA ASN A 182 27.81 17.98 3.61
C ASN A 182 28.62 17.01 2.74
N TYR A 183 28.14 15.76 2.59
CA TYR A 183 28.89 14.72 1.87
C TYR A 183 28.37 14.48 0.45
N GLY A 184 27.26 15.13 0.08
CA GLY A 184 26.54 14.85 -1.16
C GLY A 184 26.01 13.41 -1.20
N LEU A 185 25.34 13.09 -2.30
CA LEU A 185 25.00 11.71 -2.61
C LEU A 185 26.28 11.03 -3.15
N ARG A 186 26.96 10.21 -2.33
CA ARG A 186 28.11 9.41 -2.80
C ARG A 186 27.61 8.48 -3.90
N ARG A 187 27.99 8.74 -5.16
CA ARG A 187 27.47 8.03 -6.36
C ARG A 187 28.16 6.68 -6.64
N GLY A 188 29.08 6.24 -5.78
CA GLY A 188 29.97 5.11 -6.04
C GLY A 188 29.40 3.73 -5.70
N ASN A 189 28.44 3.64 -4.78
CA ASN A 189 27.99 2.34 -4.26
C ASN A 189 26.68 1.91 -4.93
N TRP A 190 26.58 0.64 -5.36
CA TRP A 190 25.40 0.07 -6.03
C TRP A 190 24.08 0.35 -5.27
N GLN A 191 24.08 0.18 -3.94
CA GLN A 191 22.92 0.44 -3.09
C GLN A 191 22.50 1.92 -3.05
N GLN A 192 23.45 2.85 -3.15
CA GLN A 192 23.14 4.29 -3.20
C GLN A 192 22.57 4.68 -4.56
N ARG A 193 23.07 4.09 -5.65
CA ARG A 193 22.55 4.35 -7.01
C ARG A 193 21.13 3.82 -7.18
N TRP A 194 20.80 2.68 -6.55
CA TRP A 194 19.45 2.13 -6.54
C TRP A 194 18.42 3.11 -5.96
N SER A 195 18.67 3.67 -4.77
CA SER A 195 17.71 4.58 -4.11
C SER A 195 17.70 5.99 -4.67
N THR A 196 18.84 6.50 -5.17
CA THR A 196 18.97 7.90 -5.62
C THR A 196 18.76 8.11 -7.11
N VAL A 197 18.98 7.09 -7.94
CA VAL A 197 18.90 7.19 -9.40
C VAL A 197 17.89 6.20 -9.95
N THR A 198 18.03 4.91 -9.68
CA THR A 198 17.19 3.91 -10.36
C THR A 198 15.75 3.98 -9.90
N MET A 199 15.51 4.02 -8.58
CA MET A 199 14.19 4.06 -7.98
C MET A 199 13.33 5.24 -8.47
N PRO A 200 13.80 6.51 -8.38
CA PRO A 200 13.02 7.65 -8.86
C PRO A 200 12.72 7.63 -10.36
N TYR A 201 13.53 6.95 -11.17
CA TYR A 201 13.31 6.92 -12.62
C TYR A 201 12.31 5.83 -13.04
N TYR A 202 12.14 4.75 -12.29
CA TYR A 202 11.28 3.61 -12.68
C TYR A 202 9.86 3.99 -13.10
N TYR A 203 9.23 4.93 -12.39
CA TYR A 203 7.86 5.33 -12.68
C TYR A 203 7.78 6.40 -13.79
N TYR A 204 8.82 7.22 -13.97
CA TYR A 204 8.92 8.10 -15.13
C TYR A 204 9.14 7.27 -16.40
N ASP A 205 10.02 6.27 -16.37
CA ASP A 205 10.22 5.32 -17.47
C ASP A 205 8.95 4.53 -17.78
N ALA A 206 8.18 4.13 -16.75
CA ALA A 206 6.89 3.48 -16.93
C ALA A 206 5.85 4.41 -17.57
N GLY A 207 5.82 5.68 -17.12
CA GLY A 207 4.98 6.72 -17.72
C GLY A 207 5.35 6.98 -19.18
N ASP A 208 6.64 7.12 -19.49
CA ASP A 208 7.14 7.39 -20.84
C ASP A 208 6.81 6.26 -21.81
N LYS A 209 6.93 5.00 -21.36
CA LYS A 209 6.49 3.83 -22.13
C LYS A 209 5.01 3.90 -22.47
N ILE A 210 4.16 4.23 -21.49
CA ILE A 210 2.71 4.33 -21.70
C ILE A 210 2.36 5.52 -22.60
N VAL A 211 3.01 6.67 -22.43
CA VAL A 211 2.83 7.82 -23.34
C VAL A 211 3.21 7.43 -24.76
N THR A 212 4.33 6.74 -24.95
CA THR A 212 4.79 6.30 -26.26
C THR A 212 3.83 5.31 -26.90
N GLU A 213 3.33 4.33 -26.13
CA GLU A 213 2.32 3.36 -26.57
C GLU A 213 1.02 4.07 -27.01
N LEU A 214 0.49 4.97 -26.18
CA LEU A 214 -0.73 5.72 -26.48
C LEU A 214 -0.56 6.68 -27.68
N LYS A 215 0.64 7.24 -27.89
CA LYS A 215 0.94 8.03 -29.09
C LYS A 215 0.95 7.18 -30.34
N ASN A 216 1.56 6.00 -30.28
CA ASN A 216 1.61 5.07 -31.41
C ASN A 216 0.20 4.58 -31.78
N ASP A 217 -0.67 4.41 -30.79
CA ASP A 217 -2.07 4.00 -31.00
C ASP A 217 -3.01 5.16 -31.34
N GLY A 218 -2.54 6.42 -31.27
CA GLY A 218 -3.36 7.60 -31.52
C GLY A 218 -4.43 7.89 -30.46
N THR A 219 -4.37 7.24 -29.29
CA THR A 219 -5.38 7.32 -28.22
C THR A 219 -4.97 8.21 -27.04
N LEU A 220 -3.80 8.87 -27.10
CA LEU A 220 -3.30 9.70 -26.01
C LEU A 220 -4.27 10.82 -25.61
N THR A 221 -4.72 11.63 -26.57
CA THR A 221 -5.62 12.77 -26.31
C THR A 221 -6.94 12.30 -25.70
N GLU A 222 -7.44 11.15 -26.15
CA GLU A 222 -8.64 10.55 -25.60
C GLU A 222 -8.43 10.13 -24.14
N SER A 223 -7.30 9.46 -23.85
CA SER A 223 -6.93 9.04 -22.50
C SER A 223 -6.82 10.20 -21.51
N GLU A 224 -6.28 11.35 -21.93
CA GLU A 224 -6.13 12.53 -21.09
C GLU A 224 -7.47 13.19 -20.75
N GLN A 225 -8.43 13.15 -21.68
CA GLN A 225 -9.75 13.79 -21.50
C GLN A 225 -10.75 12.96 -20.70
N LEU A 226 -10.44 11.69 -20.39
CA LEU A 226 -11.36 10.82 -19.67
C LEU A 226 -11.65 11.33 -18.25
N THR A 227 -12.94 11.49 -17.96
CA THR A 227 -13.42 11.77 -16.60
C THR A 227 -13.25 10.54 -15.69
N PRO A 228 -13.20 10.72 -14.35
CA PRO A 228 -13.03 9.61 -13.41
C PRO A 228 -14.02 8.45 -13.58
N PHE A 229 -15.29 8.75 -13.94
CA PHE A 229 -16.31 7.74 -14.18
C PHE A 229 -16.14 7.03 -15.52
N GLU A 230 -15.73 7.75 -16.57
CA GLU A 230 -15.47 7.15 -17.87
C GLU A 230 -14.29 6.20 -17.83
N ARG A 231 -13.26 6.50 -17.04
CA ARG A 231 -12.13 5.58 -16.80
C ARG A 231 -12.59 4.26 -16.20
N LEU A 232 -13.57 4.28 -15.29
CA LEU A 232 -14.14 3.06 -14.72
C LEU A 232 -14.97 2.27 -15.76
N LYS A 233 -15.70 2.97 -16.63
CA LYS A 233 -16.47 2.32 -17.71
C LYS A 233 -15.58 1.72 -18.80
N ARG A 234 -14.41 2.32 -19.03
CA ARG A 234 -13.44 1.90 -20.04
C ARG A 234 -12.34 0.98 -19.48
N MET A 235 -12.59 0.34 -18.35
CA MET A 235 -11.67 -0.69 -17.86
C MET A 235 -11.47 -1.77 -18.91
N ASP A 236 -10.21 -1.96 -19.32
CA ASP A 236 -9.81 -3.02 -20.23
C ASP A 236 -8.88 -4.01 -19.52
N PRO A 237 -9.44 -4.99 -18.77
CA PRO A 237 -8.63 -5.90 -17.99
C PRO A 237 -7.93 -6.93 -18.88
N ASP A 238 -6.61 -7.08 -18.71
CA ASP A 238 -5.84 -8.10 -19.43
C ASP A 238 -6.33 -9.50 -19.03
N ARG A 239 -6.71 -10.30 -20.02
CA ARG A 239 -7.17 -11.68 -19.82
C ARG A 239 -6.11 -12.53 -19.12
N LYS A 240 -4.82 -12.35 -19.45
CA LYS A 240 -3.73 -13.08 -18.78
C LYS A 240 -3.65 -12.71 -17.31
N PHE A 241 -3.83 -11.43 -17.00
CA PHE A 241 -3.89 -10.94 -15.63
C PHE A 241 -5.06 -11.57 -14.86
N LEU A 242 -6.27 -11.59 -15.43
CA LEU A 242 -7.45 -12.18 -14.79
C LEU A 242 -7.28 -13.66 -14.50
N TRP A 243 -6.74 -14.43 -15.46
CA TRP A 243 -6.45 -15.85 -15.25
C TRP A 243 -5.41 -16.08 -14.16
N ALA A 244 -4.32 -15.31 -14.16
CA ALA A 244 -3.28 -15.41 -13.14
C ALA A 244 -3.79 -15.01 -11.74
N ALA A 245 -4.67 -14.01 -11.66
CA ALA A 245 -5.34 -13.62 -10.42
C ALA A 245 -6.29 -14.72 -9.93
N GLY A 246 -7.14 -15.25 -10.83
CA GLY A 246 -8.10 -16.32 -10.52
C GLY A 246 -7.44 -17.61 -10.05
N LEU A 247 -6.39 -18.08 -10.75
CA LEU A 247 -5.61 -19.25 -10.34
C LEU A 247 -4.96 -19.04 -8.97
N GLY A 248 -4.45 -17.83 -8.71
CA GLY A 248 -3.88 -17.50 -7.40
C GLY A 248 -4.90 -17.50 -6.27
N VAL A 249 -6.16 -17.15 -6.55
CA VAL A 249 -7.25 -17.24 -5.57
C VAL A 249 -7.66 -18.69 -5.35
N ALA A 250 -7.87 -19.44 -6.44
CA ALA A 250 -8.27 -20.84 -6.38
C ALA A 250 -7.26 -21.69 -5.61
N GLY A 251 -5.96 -21.49 -5.84
CA GLY A 251 -4.90 -22.23 -5.15
C GLY A 251 -4.76 -21.97 -3.64
N VAL A 252 -5.49 -20.99 -3.07
CA VAL A 252 -5.56 -20.77 -1.61
C VAL A 252 -6.84 -21.37 -1.01
N LEU A 253 -7.89 -21.52 -1.80
CA LEU A 253 -9.19 -22.01 -1.35
C LEU A 253 -9.32 -23.54 -1.45
N VAL A 254 -8.50 -24.18 -2.28
CA VAL A 254 -8.37 -25.64 -2.41
C VAL A 254 -7.27 -26.13 -1.49
#